data_AF-A0A1E9GHR6-F1
#
_entry.id   AF-A0A1E9GHR6-F1
#
_cell.length_a   1.000
_cell.length_b   1.000
_cell.length_c   1.000
_cell.angle_alpha   90.00
_cell.angle_beta   90.00
_cell.angle_gamma   90.00
#
_symmetry.space_group_name_H-M   'P 1'
#
loop_
_entity.id
_entity.type
_entity.pdbx_description
1 polymer ?
#
loop_
_entity_poly.entity_id
_entity_poly.type
_entity_poly.pdbx_seq_one_letter_code
_entity_poly.pdbx_strand_id
1 'polypeptide(L)'
;MIRPFENPAQRWSAGHRGVDLAVPENDRRVYTPAPGKVVFSGTVVNRKVLVLAHPDGRRSTFEPMDEALTVGTTVAAGEVIGTVAVTAGGNSERPYRRCSTACLYWGVRQGGARGDGSGKDAEYINPMSLLRSKEPSILLPVPGGY
;
A
#
# COMPACT_ATOMS: atom_id res chain seq x y z
N MET A 1 7.06 5.66 -9.64
CA MET A 1 5.73 4.99 -9.76
C MET A 1 5.68 4.28 -11.08
N ILE A 2 5.14 3.06 -11.13
CA ILE A 2 5.02 2.23 -12.35
C ILE A 2 3.63 2.37 -12.95
N ARG A 3 2.57 2.26 -12.13
CA ARG A 3 1.19 2.41 -12.59
C ARG A 3 0.39 3.28 -11.62
N PRO A 4 -0.25 4.37 -12.11
CA PRO A 4 -1.05 5.26 -11.27
C PRO A 4 -2.41 4.65 -10.92
N PHE A 5 -3.11 5.29 -9.99
CA PHE A 5 -4.48 4.96 -9.65
C PHE A 5 -5.43 5.37 -10.79
N GLU A 6 -6.35 4.47 -11.14
CA GLU A 6 -7.36 4.65 -12.17
C GLU A 6 -8.69 4.15 -11.62
N ASN A 7 -9.53 5.07 -11.11
CA ASN A 7 -10.83 4.69 -10.55
C ASN A 7 -11.75 4.21 -11.69
N PRO A 8 -12.19 2.95 -11.69
CA PRO A 8 -13.11 2.48 -12.72
C PRO A 8 -14.49 3.12 -12.53
N ALA A 9 -15.14 3.50 -13.63
CA ALA A 9 -16.48 4.11 -13.60
C ALA A 9 -17.54 3.22 -12.92
N GLN A 10 -17.41 1.90 -13.08
CA GLN A 10 -18.21 0.92 -12.34
C GLN A 10 -17.31 0.07 -11.45
N ARG A 11 -17.83 -0.36 -10.30
CA ARG A 11 -17.06 -1.14 -9.31
C ARG A 11 -16.47 -2.44 -9.87
N TRP A 12 -17.07 -3.03 -10.91
CA TRP A 12 -16.59 -4.26 -11.56
C TRP A 12 -15.81 -4.01 -12.86
N SER A 13 -15.73 -2.77 -13.35
CA SER A 13 -15.01 -2.46 -14.58
C SER A 13 -13.50 -2.53 -14.40
N ALA A 14 -12.78 -2.67 -15.52
CA ALA A 14 -11.33 -2.56 -15.55
C ALA A 14 -10.86 -1.19 -15.07
N GLY A 15 -9.71 -1.17 -14.41
CA GLY A 15 -9.08 0.03 -13.83
C GLY A 15 -7.92 -0.38 -12.93
N HIS A 16 -7.47 0.54 -12.09
CA HIS A 16 -6.37 0.32 -11.15
C HIS A 16 -6.70 0.91 -9.78
N ARG A 17 -7.14 0.05 -8.85
CA ARG A 17 -7.71 0.43 -7.54
C ARG A 17 -6.63 0.68 -6.46
N GLY A 18 -5.43 1.03 -6.90
CA GLY A 18 -4.27 1.32 -6.07
C GLY A 18 -3.17 1.93 -6.93
N VAL A 19 -1.94 1.89 -6.45
CA VAL A 19 -0.75 2.29 -7.22
C VAL A 19 0.29 1.20 -7.18
N ASP A 20 1.05 1.09 -8.28
CA ASP A 20 2.22 0.21 -8.35
C ASP A 20 3.48 1.06 -8.22
N LEU A 21 4.27 0.77 -7.20
CA LEU A 21 5.50 1.46 -6.85
C LEU A 21 6.68 0.59 -7.24
N ALA A 22 7.66 1.19 -7.92
CA ALA A 22 8.91 0.49 -8.22
C ALA A 22 9.63 0.18 -6.91
N VAL A 23 10.18 -1.02 -6.81
CA VAL A 23 10.99 -1.43 -5.67
C VAL A 23 12.46 -1.17 -6.00
N PRO A 24 13.18 -0.37 -5.21
CA PRO A 24 14.62 -0.21 -5.36
C PRO A 24 15.34 -1.55 -5.21
N GLU A 25 16.37 -1.80 -6.03
CA GLU A 25 17.14 -3.06 -5.99
C GLU A 25 17.76 -3.31 -4.60
N ASN A 26 18.14 -2.24 -3.90
CA ASN A 26 18.89 -2.29 -2.65
C ASN A 26 18.01 -2.23 -1.40
N ASP A 27 16.71 -1.91 -1.54
CA ASP A 27 15.80 -1.78 -0.42
C ASP A 27 14.40 -2.26 -0.79
N ARG A 28 14.09 -3.47 -0.34
CA ARG A 28 12.77 -4.08 -0.54
C ARG A 28 11.83 -3.86 0.64
N ARG A 29 12.22 -3.07 1.65
CA ARG A 29 11.39 -2.86 2.84
C ARG A 29 10.13 -2.07 2.47
N VAL A 30 9.02 -2.50 3.06
CA VAL A 30 7.75 -1.80 2.99
C VAL A 30 7.58 -1.04 4.29
N TYR A 31 7.30 0.25 4.17
CA TYR A 31 7.08 1.14 5.31
C TYR A 31 5.60 1.48 5.41
N THR A 32 5.06 1.50 6.63
CA THR A 32 3.67 1.92 6.81
C THR A 32 3.52 3.43 6.61
N PRO A 33 2.55 3.88 5.78
CA PRO A 33 2.36 5.30 5.48
C PRO A 33 1.77 6.10 6.66
N ALA A 34 1.15 5.41 7.63
CA ALA A 34 0.50 5.99 8.79
C ALA A 34 0.42 4.97 9.93
N PRO A 35 0.11 5.37 11.18
CA PRO A 35 -0.10 4.40 12.25
C PRO A 35 -1.27 3.47 11.92
N GLY A 36 -1.22 2.22 12.35
CA GLY A 36 -2.27 1.25 12.05
C GLY A 36 -2.13 -0.06 12.79
N LYS A 37 -3.11 -0.94 12.58
CA LYS A 37 -3.14 -2.30 13.12
C LYS A 37 -3.33 -3.31 12.02
N VAL A 38 -2.56 -4.39 12.04
CA VAL A 38 -2.69 -5.49 11.07
C VAL A 38 -4.03 -6.18 11.27
N VAL A 39 -4.88 -6.15 10.24
CA VAL A 39 -6.22 -6.78 10.23
C VAL A 39 -6.32 -7.96 9.26
N PHE A 40 -5.34 -8.12 8.37
CA PHE A 40 -5.18 -9.31 7.55
C PHE A 40 -3.70 -9.50 7.22
N SER A 41 -3.27 -10.76 7.24
CA SER A 41 -1.91 -11.15 6.91
C SER A 41 -1.93 -12.61 6.46
N GLY A 42 -1.76 -12.85 5.16
CA GLY A 42 -1.89 -14.20 4.63
C GLY A 42 -1.89 -14.29 3.11
N THR A 43 -1.99 -15.51 2.59
CA THR A 43 -1.97 -15.77 1.14
C THR A 43 -3.34 -15.53 0.51
N VAL A 44 -3.37 -14.76 -0.58
CA VAL A 44 -4.53 -14.57 -1.44
C VAL A 44 -4.18 -15.05 -2.84
N VAL A 45 -4.83 -16.14 -3.26
CA VAL A 45 -4.54 -16.89 -4.49
C VAL A 45 -3.12 -17.46 -4.49
N ASN A 46 -2.09 -16.64 -4.67
CA ASN A 46 -0.70 -17.05 -4.90
C ASN A 46 0.36 -16.07 -4.38
N ARG A 47 -0.04 -15.10 -3.56
CA ARG A 47 0.86 -14.09 -2.98
C ARG A 47 0.42 -13.74 -1.57
N LYS A 48 1.35 -13.32 -0.71
CA LYS A 48 0.97 -12.78 0.59
C LYS A 48 0.50 -11.34 0.46
N VAL A 49 -0.53 -11.03 1.22
CA VAL A 49 -1.15 -9.71 1.30
C VAL A 49 -1.18 -9.30 2.77
N LEU A 50 -0.77 -8.06 3.04
CA LEU A 50 -0.88 -7.43 4.35
C LEU A 50 -1.91 -6.31 4.28
N VAL A 51 -2.82 -6.23 5.26
CA VAL A 51 -3.78 -5.14 5.37
C VAL A 51 -3.67 -4.49 6.75
N LEU A 52 -3.47 -3.17 6.75
CA LEU A 52 -3.52 -2.32 7.94
C LEU A 52 -4.87 -1.60 8.01
N ALA A 53 -5.50 -1.59 9.18
CA ALA A 53 -6.56 -0.65 9.50
C ALA A 53 -5.97 0.55 10.23
N HIS A 54 -6.32 1.75 9.79
CA HIS A 54 -5.85 3.01 10.33
C HIS A 54 -6.89 3.62 11.29
N PRO A 55 -6.47 4.42 12.28
CA PRO A 55 -7.38 5.07 13.24
C PRO A 55 -8.45 5.97 12.60
N ASP A 56 -8.19 6.45 11.38
CA ASP A 56 -9.10 7.33 10.62
C ASP A 56 -10.17 6.58 9.80
N GLY A 57 -10.31 5.27 10.01
CA GLY A 57 -11.29 4.44 9.31
C GLY A 57 -10.86 3.99 7.91
N ARG A 58 -9.61 4.23 7.50
CA ARG A 58 -9.07 3.73 6.23
C ARG A 58 -8.39 2.37 6.40
N ARG A 59 -8.29 1.62 5.29
CA ARG A 59 -7.50 0.39 5.20
C ARG A 59 -6.48 0.47 4.08
N SER A 60 -5.22 0.19 4.39
CA SER A 60 -4.14 0.06 3.40
C SER A 60 -3.83 -1.41 3.14
N THR A 61 -3.76 -1.79 1.87
CA THR A 61 -3.38 -3.14 1.41
C THR A 61 -2.04 -3.09 0.71
N PHE A 62 -1.16 -4.03 1.03
CA PHE A 62 0.19 -4.17 0.46
C PHE A 62 0.37 -5.57 -0.12
N GLU A 63 0.82 -5.64 -1.37
CA GLU A 63 1.15 -6.91 -2.05
C GLU A 63 2.11 -6.70 -3.23
N PRO A 64 2.96 -7.68 -3.57
CA PRO A 64 3.15 -8.95 -2.86
C PRO A 64 4.16 -8.81 -1.70
N MET A 65 3.88 -9.47 -0.57
CA MET A 65 4.77 -9.44 0.62
C MET A 65 5.55 -10.77 0.77
N ASP A 66 6.79 -10.73 1.24
CA ASP A 66 7.58 -11.94 1.62
C ASP A 66 7.24 -12.37 3.07
N GLU A 67 7.18 -11.40 3.96
CA GLU A 67 6.92 -11.56 5.39
C GLU A 67 5.60 -10.90 5.77
N ALA A 68 4.98 -11.45 6.81
CA ALA A 68 3.64 -11.10 7.23
C ALA A 68 3.68 -10.86 8.74
N LEU A 69 3.59 -9.61 9.17
CA LEU A 69 3.31 -9.29 10.58
C LEU A 69 2.04 -10.05 11.01
N THR A 70 2.00 -10.51 12.25
CA THR A 70 0.82 -11.20 12.78
C THR A 70 -0.37 -10.25 12.87
N VAL A 71 -1.57 -10.77 12.57
CA VAL A 71 -2.82 -10.05 12.79
C VAL A 71 -2.90 -9.61 14.25
N GLY A 72 -3.26 -8.34 14.47
CA GLY A 72 -3.28 -7.74 15.79
C GLY A 72 -2.09 -6.83 16.09
N THR A 73 -0.98 -6.94 15.35
CA THR A 73 0.21 -6.10 15.50
C THR A 73 -0.13 -4.64 15.22
N THR A 74 0.25 -3.73 16.13
CA THR A 74 0.15 -2.28 15.95
C THR A 74 1.48 -1.73 15.44
N VAL A 75 1.44 -0.79 14.51
CA VAL A 75 2.62 -0.19 13.88
C VAL A 75 2.52 1.34 13.89
N ALA A 76 3.65 2.02 14.04
CA ALA A 76 3.76 3.47 13.94
C ALA A 76 4.05 3.93 12.50
N ALA A 77 3.73 5.18 12.14
CA ALA A 77 4.08 5.73 10.83
C ALA A 77 5.59 5.59 10.55
N GLY A 78 5.96 5.13 9.35
CA GLY A 78 7.35 4.92 8.95
C GLY A 78 8.00 3.64 9.49
N GLU A 79 7.27 2.81 10.24
CA GLU A 79 7.75 1.50 10.68
C GLU A 79 7.82 0.50 9.51
N VAL A 80 8.80 -0.40 9.54
CA VAL A 80 8.95 -1.48 8.55
C VAL A 80 7.92 -2.57 8.85
N ILE A 81 7.08 -2.89 7.87
CA ILE A 81 5.99 -3.89 8.00
C ILE A 81 6.25 -5.19 7.22
N GLY A 82 7.46 -5.32 6.65
CA GLY A 82 7.90 -6.48 5.89
C GLY A 82 8.71 -6.06 4.67
N THR A 83 8.84 -6.97 3.71
CA THR A 83 9.57 -6.76 2.45
C THR A 83 8.71 -7.19 1.26
N VAL A 84 8.96 -6.57 0.10
CA VAL A 84 8.28 -6.91 -1.15
C VAL A 84 8.84 -8.22 -1.70
N ALA A 85 7.93 -9.15 -1.99
CA ALA A 85 8.28 -10.42 -2.62
C ALA A 85 8.71 -10.20 -4.08
N VAL A 86 9.90 -10.70 -4.42
CA VAL A 86 10.43 -10.68 -5.79
C VAL A 86 10.13 -11.97 -6.56
N THR A 87 9.87 -13.05 -5.82
CA THR A 87 9.39 -14.34 -6.34
C THR A 87 8.13 -14.71 -5.58
N ALA A 88 6.96 -14.61 -6.19
CA ALA A 88 5.75 -15.09 -5.57
C ALA A 88 5.64 -16.61 -5.76
N GLY A 89 6.13 -17.34 -4.76
CA GLY A 89 6.00 -18.79 -4.66
C GLY A 89 4.69 -19.19 -4.01
N GLY A 90 3.77 -19.73 -4.81
CA GLY A 90 2.58 -20.43 -4.35
C GLY A 90 2.41 -21.72 -5.15
N ASN A 91 1.58 -22.64 -4.67
CA ASN A 91 1.16 -23.87 -5.36
C ASN A 91 0.32 -23.62 -6.63
N SER A 92 0.34 -22.41 -7.17
CA SER A 92 -0.40 -22.02 -8.36
C SER A 92 0.46 -22.28 -9.60
N GLU A 93 -0.19 -22.75 -10.67
CA GLU A 93 0.45 -23.07 -11.95
C GLU A 93 1.23 -21.90 -12.58
N ARG A 94 0.97 -20.65 -12.13
CA ARG A 94 1.66 -19.45 -12.59
C ARG A 94 2.18 -18.60 -11.43
N PRO A 95 3.45 -18.15 -11.49
CA PRO A 95 3.98 -17.18 -10.55
C PRO A 95 3.21 -15.86 -10.67
N TYR A 96 2.95 -15.22 -9.53
CA TYR A 96 2.29 -13.92 -9.54
C TYR A 96 3.24 -12.87 -10.14
N ARG A 97 2.77 -12.20 -11.20
CA ARG A 97 3.49 -11.11 -11.87
C ARG A 97 2.53 -9.96 -12.15
N ARG A 98 2.67 -8.87 -11.39
CA ARG A 98 1.88 -7.65 -11.58
C ARG A 98 2.54 -6.67 -12.55
N CYS A 99 3.84 -6.45 -12.40
CA CYS A 99 4.61 -5.53 -13.22
C CYS A 99 5.71 -6.27 -14.01
N SER A 100 6.31 -5.59 -14.98
CA SER A 100 7.45 -6.14 -15.74
C SER A 100 8.70 -6.32 -14.86
N THR A 101 8.86 -5.45 -13.84
CA THR A 101 9.87 -5.48 -12.78
C THR A 101 9.23 -5.72 -11.41
N ALA A 102 10.02 -5.88 -10.35
CA ALA A 102 9.52 -5.95 -8.98
C ALA A 102 8.78 -4.66 -8.60
N CYS A 103 7.55 -4.80 -8.11
CA CYS A 103 6.72 -3.68 -7.72
C CYS A 103 5.89 -4.00 -6.47
N LEU A 104 5.69 -2.99 -5.64
CA LEU A 104 4.71 -3.01 -4.56
C LEU A 104 3.42 -2.38 -5.04
N TYR A 105 2.33 -3.10 -4.93
CA TYR A 105 1.02 -2.49 -4.98
C TYR A 105 0.59 -2.01 -3.61
N TRP A 106 0.09 -0.78 -3.59
CA TRP A 106 -0.57 -0.20 -2.45
C TRP A 106 -1.98 0.24 -2.84
N GLY A 107 -2.99 -0.32 -2.18
CA GLY A 107 -4.39 0.10 -2.33
C GLY A 107 -4.91 0.68 -1.02
N VAL A 108 -5.78 1.70 -1.10
CA VAL A 108 -6.42 2.28 0.07
C VAL A 108 -7.93 2.26 -0.10
N ARG A 109 -8.64 1.81 0.94
CA ARG A 109 -10.11 1.81 1.01
C ARG A 109 -10.60 2.69 2.15
N GLN A 110 -11.75 3.32 1.95
CA GLN A 110 -12.42 4.16 2.95
C GLN A 110 -13.95 3.94 2.95
N GLY A 111 -14.60 4.39 4.03
CA GLY A 111 -16.06 4.34 4.16
C GLY A 111 -16.61 2.92 4.29
N GLY A 112 -17.70 2.64 3.58
CA GLY A 112 -18.48 1.41 3.73
C GLY A 112 -19.44 1.46 4.92
N ALA A 113 -20.33 0.46 5.04
CA ALA A 113 -21.39 0.45 6.05
C ALA A 113 -20.90 0.53 7.50
N ARG A 114 -19.65 0.12 7.76
CA ARG A 114 -19.00 0.16 9.08
C ARG A 114 -18.11 1.39 9.28
N GLY A 115 -17.90 2.20 8.24
CA GLY A 115 -17.00 3.37 8.30
C GLY A 115 -15.51 3.03 8.44
N ASP A 116 -15.11 1.76 8.36
CA ASP A 116 -13.75 1.29 8.63
C ASP A 116 -13.01 0.80 7.35
N GLY A 117 -13.49 1.20 6.18
CA GLY A 117 -12.92 0.81 4.89
C GLY A 117 -13.11 -0.67 4.54
N SER A 118 -13.95 -1.39 5.30
CA SER A 118 -14.28 -2.79 5.05
C SER A 118 -15.61 -2.99 4.32
N GLY A 119 -15.88 -4.24 3.92
CA GLY A 119 -17.11 -4.63 3.24
C GLY A 119 -17.11 -4.31 1.76
N LYS A 120 -18.21 -4.66 1.08
CA LYS A 120 -18.36 -4.49 -0.38
C LYS A 120 -18.57 -3.04 -0.81
N ASP A 121 -19.11 -2.21 0.08
CA ASP A 121 -19.50 -0.84 -0.24
C ASP A 121 -18.36 0.17 -0.03
N ALA A 122 -17.29 -0.21 0.69
CA ALA A 122 -16.10 0.60 0.84
C ALA A 122 -15.45 0.93 -0.52
N GLU A 123 -15.06 2.19 -0.67
CA GLU A 123 -14.55 2.78 -1.90
C GLU A 123 -13.03 2.75 -1.91
N TYR A 124 -12.43 2.55 -3.10
CA TYR A 124 -11.00 2.74 -3.29
C TYR A 124 -10.68 4.20 -3.60
N ILE A 125 -9.65 4.73 -2.95
CA ILE A 125 -9.14 6.09 -3.20
C ILE A 125 -7.72 6.04 -3.71
N ASN A 126 -7.29 7.12 -4.36
CA ASN A 126 -5.90 7.28 -4.78
C ASN A 126 -4.99 7.36 -3.54
N PRO A 127 -4.11 6.36 -3.28
CA PRO A 127 -3.23 6.38 -2.11
C PRO A 127 -2.27 7.57 -2.10
N MET A 128 -1.88 8.06 -3.28
CA MET A 128 -0.93 9.17 -3.41
C MET A 128 -1.49 10.51 -2.94
N SER A 129 -2.81 10.69 -2.89
CA SER A 129 -3.40 11.91 -2.33
C SER A 129 -3.24 12.00 -0.81
N LEU A 130 -2.83 10.90 -0.16
CA LEU A 130 -2.66 10.80 1.29
C LEU A 130 -1.23 11.07 1.74
N LEU A 131 -0.27 10.88 0.83
CA LEU A 131 1.09 11.32 1.01
C LEU A 131 1.07 12.84 0.85
N ARG A 132 0.95 13.56 1.97
CA ARG A 132 0.99 15.03 1.97
C ARG A 132 2.10 15.48 1.02
N SER A 133 1.79 16.34 0.05
CA SER A 133 2.82 17.22 -0.47
C SER A 133 3.36 17.95 0.76
N LYS A 134 4.64 17.75 1.06
CA LYS A 134 5.37 18.53 2.06
C LYS A 134 4.82 19.96 2.04
N GLU A 135 4.62 20.54 3.21
CA GLU A 135 4.55 21.99 3.37
C GLU A 135 5.53 22.64 2.37
N PRO A 136 5.15 23.77 1.73
CA PRO A 136 5.97 24.37 0.68
C PRO A 136 7.42 24.38 1.11
N SER A 137 8.33 23.98 0.22
CA SER A 137 9.76 23.94 0.57
C SER A 137 10.20 25.34 0.97
N ILE A 138 10.36 25.59 2.27
CA ILE A 138 10.88 26.86 2.79
C ILE A 138 12.40 26.80 2.65
N LEU A 139 12.94 27.57 1.70
CA LEU A 139 14.36 27.82 1.65
C LEU A 139 14.71 28.77 2.80
N LEU A 140 15.48 28.29 3.77
CA LEU A 140 16.06 29.16 4.79
C LEU A 140 17.13 30.04 4.13
N PRO A 141 17.21 31.33 4.49
CA PRO A 141 18.28 32.19 4.01
C PRO A 141 19.64 31.61 4.41
N VAL A 142 20.61 31.67 3.49
CA VAL A 142 21.99 31.26 3.77
C VAL A 142 22.58 32.30 4.72
N PRO A 143 23.14 31.91 5.88
CA PRO A 143 23.80 32.87 6.77
C PRO A 143 24.95 33.57 6.03
N GLY A 144 24.90 34.90 5.93
CA GLY A 144 25.97 35.72 5.34
C GLY A 144 25.78 36.21 3.91
N GLY A 145 24.56 36.14 3.35
CA GLY A 145 24.25 36.75 2.05
C GLY A 145 23.86 38.23 2.17
N TYR A 146 24.85 39.12 2.16
CA TYR A 146 24.74 40.52 1.72
C TYR A 146 25.92 40.85 0.81
#